data_AF-A0A183A517-F1
#
_entry.id   AF-A0A183A517-F1
#
_cell.length_a   1.000
_cell.length_b   1.000
_cell.length_c   1.000
_cell.angle_alpha   90.00
_cell.angle_beta   90.00
_cell.angle_gamma   90.00
#
_symmetry.space_group_name_H-M   'P 1'
#
loop_
_entity.id
_entity.type
_entity.pdbx_description
1 polymer ?
#
loop_
_entity_poly.entity_id
_entity_poly.type
_entity_poly.pdbx_seq_one_letter_code
_entity_poly.pdbx_strand_id
1 'polypeptide(L)'
;MELCMQTYFKFEDEIHESLKEAPMGSPISRFVAEAIMQKLEKEVLPRIVPKLWFRYVDDTFVILKKSELDRTDNIINNIFNGIKFTMETEKDKQL
;
A
#
# COMPACT_ATOMS: atom_id res chain seq x y z
N MET A 1 6.69 1.50 14.20
CA MET A 1 5.46 2.30 14.13
C MET A 1 4.33 1.29 14.09
N GLU A 2 3.79 0.99 15.27
CA GLU A 2 2.61 0.16 15.41
C GLU A 2 1.44 1.15 15.43
N LEU A 3 0.78 1.28 14.30
CA LEU A 3 -0.35 2.18 14.16
C LEU A 3 -1.61 1.36 14.42
N CYS A 4 -2.08 1.36 15.67
CA CYS A 4 -3.34 0.72 16.04
C CYS A 4 -4.47 1.74 15.82
N MET A 5 -5.09 1.72 14.64
CA MET A 5 -6.32 2.47 14.40
C MET A 5 -7.51 1.55 14.69
N GLN A 6 -8.15 1.78 15.82
CA GLN A 6 -9.40 1.15 16.19
C GLN A 6 -10.52 2.08 15.75
N THR A 7 -11.25 1.69 14.72
CA THR A 7 -12.31 2.53 14.14
C THR A 7 -13.59 1.74 13.97
N TYR A 8 -14.72 2.38 14.25
CA TYR A 8 -16.03 1.75 14.17
C TYR A 8 -16.83 2.33 13.01
N PHE A 9 -17.48 1.49 12.23
CA PHE A 9 -18.40 1.90 11.18
C PHE A 9 -19.70 1.12 11.27
N LYS A 10 -20.80 1.70 10.77
CA LYS A 10 -22.13 1.10 10.83
C LYS A 10 -22.54 0.62 9.44
N PHE A 11 -22.91 -0.64 9.31
CA PHE A 11 -23.46 -1.24 8.09
C PHE A 11 -24.69 -2.07 8.46
N GLU A 12 -25.81 -1.91 7.74
CA GLU A 12 -27.06 -2.65 8.00
C GLU A 12 -27.51 -2.66 9.48
N ASP A 13 -27.40 -1.52 10.16
CA ASP A 13 -27.70 -1.37 11.60
C ASP A 13 -26.76 -2.07 12.59
N GLU A 14 -25.73 -2.76 12.12
CA GLU A 14 -24.68 -3.37 12.93
C GLU A 14 -23.42 -2.50 13.01
N ILE A 15 -22.76 -2.51 14.17
CA ILE A 15 -21.50 -1.80 14.41
C ILE A 15 -20.35 -2.79 14.15
N HIS A 16 -19.50 -2.46 13.19
CA HIS A 16 -18.31 -3.22 12.85
C HIS A 16 -17.05 -2.47 13.28
N GLU A 17 -16.05 -3.22 13.71
CA GLU A 17 -14.74 -2.70 14.11
C GLU A 17 -13.71 -2.98 13.01
N SER A 18 -13.11 -1.92 12.46
CA SER A 18 -11.88 -2.02 11.66
C SER A 18 -10.69 -1.87 12.59
N LEU A 19 -10.01 -2.99 12.83
CA LEU A 19 -8.88 -3.11 13.75
C LEU A 19 -7.52 -2.77 13.11
N LYS A 20 -7.45 -2.71 11.76
CA LYS A 20 -6.16 -2.68 11.05
C LYS A 20 -6.12 -1.79 9.82
N GLU A 21 -7.27 -1.42 9.28
CA GLU A 21 -7.35 -0.61 8.06
C GLU A 21 -7.94 0.76 8.39
N ALA A 22 -7.40 1.78 7.75
CA ALA A 22 -7.90 3.12 7.89
C ALA A 22 -9.31 3.18 7.28
N PRO A 23 -10.35 3.56 8.03
CA PRO A 23 -11.71 3.51 7.53
C PRO A 23 -11.87 4.45 6.34
N MET A 24 -12.43 3.93 5.26
CA MET A 24 -12.73 4.71 4.07
C MET A 24 -13.63 5.90 4.45
N GLY A 25 -13.24 7.10 4.04
CA GLY A 25 -13.99 8.33 4.36
C GLY A 25 -13.61 9.04 5.65
N SER A 26 -12.76 8.46 6.51
CA SER A 26 -12.19 9.22 7.63
C SER A 26 -11.22 10.29 7.14
N PRO A 27 -11.29 11.54 7.61
CA PRO A 27 -10.29 12.56 7.28
C PRO A 27 -8.85 12.14 7.64
N ILE A 28 -8.71 11.23 8.62
CA ILE A 28 -7.42 10.75 9.13
C ILE A 28 -6.84 9.63 8.24
N SER A 29 -7.68 8.89 7.52
CA SER A 29 -7.20 7.72 6.74
C SER A 29 -6.23 8.13 5.64
N ARG A 30 -6.46 9.28 4.99
CA ARG A 30 -5.52 9.84 4.01
C ARG A 30 -4.15 10.14 4.60
N PHE A 31 -4.08 10.72 5.79
CA PHE A 31 -2.81 11.03 6.45
C PHE A 31 -2.04 9.75 6.81
N VAL A 32 -2.76 8.72 7.22
CA VAL A 32 -2.15 7.42 7.52
C VAL A 32 -1.64 6.74 6.25
N ALA A 33 -2.46 6.69 5.19
CA ALA A 33 -2.04 6.14 3.91
C ALA A 33 -0.77 6.85 3.40
N GLU A 34 -0.75 8.19 3.48
CA GLU A 34 0.43 8.99 3.13
C GLU A 34 1.67 8.58 3.96
N ALA A 35 1.55 8.45 5.28
CA ALA A 35 2.67 8.09 6.15
C ALA A 35 3.19 6.67 5.88
N ILE A 36 2.29 5.71 5.63
CA ILE A 36 2.65 4.33 5.27
C ILE A 36 3.39 4.32 3.94
N MET A 37 2.86 5.01 2.93
CA MET A 37 3.46 5.03 1.60
C MET A 37 4.78 5.79 1.54
N GLN A 38 4.95 6.89 2.28
CA GLN A 38 6.25 7.57 2.40
C GLN A 38 7.31 6.65 3.03
N LYS A 39 6.95 5.87 4.05
CA LYS A 39 7.86 4.90 4.64
C LYS A 39 8.16 3.76 3.66
N LEU A 40 7.17 3.27 2.93
CA LEU A 40 7.35 2.27 1.88
C LEU A 40 8.36 2.76 0.84
N GLU A 41 8.14 3.94 0.27
CA GLU A 41 9.02 4.55 -0.73
C GLU A 41 10.46 4.70 -0.21
N LYS A 42 10.64 5.17 1.03
CA LYS A 42 11.95 5.32 1.65
C LYS A 42 12.71 4.00 1.78
N GLU A 43 12.02 2.90 2.05
CA GLU A 43 12.63 1.58 2.21
C GLU A 43 12.84 0.85 0.87
N VAL A 44 11.92 1.04 -0.08
CA VAL A 44 11.89 0.33 -1.37
C VAL A 44 12.81 0.99 -2.39
N LEU A 45 12.70 2.31 -2.59
CA LEU A 45 13.40 3.02 -3.67
C LEU A 45 14.93 2.87 -3.66
N PRO A 46 15.62 2.74 -2.51
CA PRO A 46 17.06 2.43 -2.51
C PRO A 46 17.41 0.99 -2.92
N ARG A 47 16.45 0.05 -2.87
CA ARG A 47 16.66 -1.39 -3.11
C ARG A 47 16.26 -1.83 -4.52
N ILE A 48 15.48 -1.02 -5.21
CA ILE A 48 15.05 -1.22 -6.59
C ILE A 48 15.50 -0.04 -7.47
N VAL A 49 15.49 -0.21 -8.79
CA VAL A 49 15.85 0.86 -9.72
C VAL A 49 14.73 1.01 -10.76
N PRO A 50 13.60 1.64 -10.38
CA PRO A 50 12.49 1.83 -11.31
C PRO A 50 12.88 2.84 -12.39
N LYS A 51 12.37 2.61 -13.61
CA LYS A 51 12.46 3.61 -14.69
C LYS A 51 11.49 4.77 -14.44
N LEU A 52 10.35 4.47 -13.82
CA LEU A 52 9.31 5.43 -13.50
C LEU A 52 8.59 5.01 -12.22
N TRP A 53 8.22 5.98 -11.40
CA TRP A 53 7.46 5.79 -10.17
C TRP A 53 6.47 6.94 -10.03
N PHE A 54 5.18 6.61 -10.02
CA PHE A 54 4.10 7.54 -9.71
C PHE A 54 3.28 6.99 -8.55
N ARG A 55 2.84 7.87 -7.67
CA ARG A 55 2.01 7.52 -6.50
C ARG A 55 0.74 8.35 -6.48
N TYR A 56 -0.38 7.70 -6.14
CA TYR A 56 -1.66 8.33 -5.85
C TYR A 56 -2.21 7.76 -4.54
N VAL A 57 -2.13 8.54 -3.45
CA VAL A 57 -2.51 8.12 -2.09
C VAL A 57 -1.81 6.80 -1.70
N ASP A 58 -2.53 5.67 -1.79
CA ASP A 58 -2.14 4.30 -1.47
C ASP A 58 -1.72 3.47 -2.70
N ASP A 59 -2.01 3.93 -3.92
CA ASP A 59 -1.64 3.25 -5.16
C ASP A 59 -0.31 3.75 -5.74
N THR A 60 0.42 2.84 -6.39
CA THR A 60 1.63 3.18 -7.13
C THR A 60 1.64 2.59 -8.53
N PHE A 61 2.00 3.40 -9.52
CA PHE A 61 2.31 2.95 -10.88
C PHE A 61 3.83 2.96 -11.09
N VAL A 62 4.39 1.81 -11.42
CA VAL A 62 5.84 1.61 -11.45
C VAL A 62 6.28 0.90 -12.73
N ILE A 63 7.29 1.44 -13.40
CA ILE A 63 7.93 0.77 -14.54
C ILE A 63 9.24 0.13 -14.07
N LEU A 64 9.27 -1.20 -14.09
CA LEU A 64 10.41 -2.03 -13.66
C LEU A 64 10.80 -3.05 -14.74
N LYS A 65 12.02 -3.60 -14.62
CA LYS A 65 12.42 -4.76 -15.42
C LYS A 65 11.60 -5.96 -14.96
N LYS A 66 11.08 -6.75 -15.91
CA LYS A 66 10.30 -7.97 -15.61
C LYS A 66 11.04 -8.95 -14.69
N SER A 67 12.37 -9.03 -14.81
CA SER A 67 13.22 -9.87 -13.94
C SER A 67 13.26 -9.45 -12.47
N GLU A 68 12.90 -8.20 -12.15
CA GLU A 68 12.92 -7.67 -10.78
C GLU A 68 11.54 -7.73 -10.11
N LEU A 69 10.49 -8.19 -10.80
CA LEU A 69 9.11 -8.16 -10.27
C LEU A 69 8.98 -8.98 -8.98
N ASP A 70 9.36 -10.25 -8.99
CA ASP A 70 9.25 -11.14 -7.82
C ASP A 70 10.08 -10.65 -6.64
N ARG A 71 11.26 -10.09 -6.93
CA ARG A 71 12.14 -9.50 -5.91
C ARG A 71 11.50 -8.25 -5.30
N THR A 72 10.91 -7.39 -6.13
CA THR A 72 10.27 -6.15 -5.69
C THR A 72 9.04 -6.47 -4.84
N ASP A 73 8.20 -7.40 -5.29
CA ASP A 73 7.04 -7.88 -4.54
C ASP A 73 7.44 -8.41 -3.15
N ASN A 74 8.46 -9.26 -3.10
CA ASN A 74 9.00 -9.76 -1.83
C ASN A 74 9.50 -8.63 -0.92
N ILE A 75 10.23 -7.65 -1.46
CA ILE A 75 10.71 -6.52 -0.64
C ILE A 75 9.52 -5.75 -0.08
N ILE A 76 8.55 -5.37 -0.91
CA ILE A 76 7.38 -4.58 -0.52
C ILE A 76 6.58 -5.32 0.57
N ASN A 77 6.26 -6.59 0.33
CA ASN A 77 5.41 -7.41 1.21
C ASN A 77 6.06 -7.85 2.53
N ASN A 78 7.33 -7.49 2.75
CA ASN A 78 8.07 -7.74 3.99
C ASN A 78 8.40 -6.47 4.80
N ILE A 79 7.99 -5.27 4.35
CA ILE A 79 8.27 -4.01 5.09
C ILE A 79 7.37 -3.85 6.32
N PHE A 80 6.13 -4.31 6.26
CA PHE A 80 5.14 -4.16 7.33
C PHE A 80 4.61 -5.54 7.74
N ASN A 81 4.67 -5.85 9.04
CA ASN A 81 4.30 -7.15 9.60
C ASN A 81 2.77 -7.42 9.67
N GLY A 82 1.97 -6.67 8.89
CA GLY A 82 0.51 -6.72 8.94
C GLY A 82 -0.20 -6.07 7.75
N ILE A 83 0.55 -5.62 6.75
CA ILE A 83 0.01 -5.08 5.50
C ILE A 83 0.56 -5.94 4.38
N LYS A 84 -0.33 -6.42 3.51
CA LYS A 84 0.04 -7.11 2.27
C LYS A 84 -0.39 -6.23 1.11
N PHE A 85 0.58 -5.85 0.29
CA PHE A 85 0.36 -5.12 -0.93
C PHE A 85 0.04 -6.10 -2.05
N THR A 86 -0.88 -5.69 -2.91
CA THR A 86 -1.18 -6.38 -4.16
C THR A 86 -0.37 -5.76 -5.28
N MET A 87 0.06 -6.58 -6.23
CA MET A 87 0.76 -6.13 -7.44
C MET A 87 0.02 -6.66 -8.66
N GLU A 88 -0.38 -5.75 -9.53
CA GLU A 88 -0.92 -6.05 -10.85
C GLU A 88 0.16 -5.78 -11.89
N THR A 89 0.26 -6.65 -12.90
CA THR A 89 1.27 -6.54 -13.95
C THR A 89 0.59 -6.40 -15.29
N GLU A 90 1.06 -5.47 -16.12
CA GLU A 90 0.54 -5.27 -17.47
C GLU A 90 0.58 -6.59 -18.28
N LYS A 91 -0.56 -6.95 -18.87
CA LYS A 91 -0.75 -8.03 -19.85
C LYS A 91 -1.43 -7.46 -21.08
N ASP A 92 -0.84 -7.69 -22.26
CA ASP A 92 -1.43 -7.28 -23.55
C ASP A 92 -1.86 -5.81 -23.63
N LYS A 93 -1.05 -4.89 -23.07
CA LYS A 93 -1.32 -3.44 -22.99
C LYS A 93 -2.49 -3.05 -22.08
N GLN A 94 -2.90 -3.94 -21.20
CA GLN A 94 -3.89 -3.70 -20.16
C GLN A 94 -3.23 -3.97 -18.80
N LEU A 95 -3.52 -3.12 -17.82
CA LEU A 95 -3.25 -3.42 -16.42
C LEU A 95 -4.34 -4.37 -15.90
#